data_AF-A0A232LMT8-F1
#
_entry.id   AF-A0A232LMT8-F1
#
_cell.length_a   1.000
_cell.length_b   1.000
_cell.length_c   1.000
_cell.angle_alpha   90.00
_cell.angle_beta   90.00
_cell.angle_gamma   90.00
#
_symmetry.space_group_name_H-M   'P 1'
#
loop_
_entity.id
_entity.type
_entity.pdbx_description
1 polymer ?
#
loop_
_entity_poly.entity_id
_entity_poly.type
_entity_poly.pdbx_seq_one_letter_code
_entity_poly.pdbx_strand_id
1 'polypeptide(L)'
;MSGPHLVNETGCEDVENSRVQEGPDEEEVGFDVDLSPNNRIDTLDSFIKPLVLDEAALYNLACRFSKVYQHLARTSQEQFLPTPVTRLPTGKETGRYLAIDVGGSNLRVAFIELLGETADSDGNSVADESRDTIRMAQRQRVRRTLEKAWPIQEHLKMDKAEDLFSWIGDCIAEVVADSLTSDATKGEIPTELEMGITFSFPIMQESVTEATLMPMGKGFAITSDLNLHNILLAGYEKHTRRPEDVDEPSSKRRKLFALPKLKIAAITNDTVATLVSLAYSVKSLPNSRVAMGIIVGTGCNATIPMRLTALHESKAKHVSTKIPEAKETVVNTEWTIAGAAPPLRELNITTKWDIELDSACARPGFQPFEYMTGGRYIGELIRLVLFDYLTSVAGLSKKALPANLVQEYALTTTYISSKVARARLDEELADELALSLPPPESSDWNWDAESAGAFRKIASTIQTRSAGLIAAAVVGLLACTGEIQLKDDNETGPQSPQANGPASRGSINNQMNSHSTRDPAALSEISKLRQPSGSLGPIVPVLSPAPADWQSGPEELVVACTGGIIQNYPHFKQTCQRFIDRLIMRIGPQKSGISVFLREASDGGVIGAGVLAGMVSGR
;
A
#
# COMPACT_ATOMS: atom_id res chain seq x y z
N MET A 1 -77.72 -24.43 -17.24
CA MET A 1 -79.14 -24.61 -16.86
C MET A 1 -79.21 -24.57 -15.33
N SER A 2 -80.14 -23.78 -14.81
CA SER A 2 -80.81 -23.81 -13.49
C SER A 2 -80.10 -24.41 -12.24
N GLY A 3 -80.01 -23.60 -11.17
CA GLY A 3 -80.11 -24.09 -9.76
C GLY A 3 -81.54 -24.54 -9.42
N PRO A 4 -81.89 -24.92 -8.16
CA PRO A 4 -81.85 -24.07 -6.93
C PRO A 4 -81.10 -24.75 -5.74
N HIS A 5 -80.74 -24.10 -4.59
CA HIS A 5 -81.55 -23.57 -3.45
C HIS A 5 -82.52 -24.61 -2.80
N LEU A 6 -82.76 -24.74 -1.48
CA LEU A 6 -82.27 -24.04 -0.26
C LEU A 6 -82.76 -24.74 1.07
N VAL A 7 -82.11 -24.42 2.20
CA VAL A 7 -82.50 -24.43 3.65
C VAL A 7 -82.88 -25.67 4.52
N ASN A 8 -82.54 -25.46 5.81
CA ASN A 8 -83.16 -25.89 7.10
C ASN A 8 -82.83 -27.27 7.70
N GLU A 9 -82.74 -27.45 9.02
CA GLU A 9 -82.43 -26.65 10.25
C GLU A 9 -82.70 -27.58 11.48
N THR A 10 -82.42 -27.14 12.72
CA THR A 10 -82.54 -27.82 14.06
C THR A 10 -81.28 -28.56 14.56
N GLY A 11 -80.81 -28.42 15.81
CA GLY A 11 -81.09 -27.42 16.88
C GLY A 11 -80.78 -27.94 18.31
N CYS A 12 -80.06 -27.14 19.15
CA CYS A 12 -79.91 -27.23 20.65
C CYS A 12 -79.39 -28.57 21.26
N GLU A 13 -78.80 -28.74 22.46
CA GLU A 13 -78.25 -28.01 23.62
C GLU A 13 -77.64 -29.12 24.55
N ASP A 14 -76.84 -28.92 25.60
CA ASP A 14 -75.67 -28.05 25.90
C ASP A 14 -74.99 -28.58 27.21
N VAL A 15 -73.84 -28.03 27.61
CA VAL A 15 -73.15 -28.13 28.95
C VAL A 15 -72.74 -29.51 29.52
N GLU A 16 -71.43 -29.75 29.74
CA GLU A 16 -70.78 -29.69 31.07
C GLU A 16 -69.27 -30.02 31.08
N ASN A 17 -68.60 -29.65 32.18
CA ASN A 17 -67.17 -29.36 32.30
C ASN A 17 -66.45 -30.37 33.22
N SER A 18 -65.21 -30.81 32.91
CA SER A 18 -64.21 -31.10 33.96
C SER A 18 -62.78 -31.45 33.51
N ARG A 19 -61.84 -30.86 34.27
CA ARG A 19 -60.47 -31.32 34.63
C ARG A 19 -59.30 -31.19 33.62
N VAL A 20 -58.58 -30.10 33.86
CA VAL A 20 -57.13 -29.90 33.71
C VAL A 20 -56.31 -31.07 34.27
N GLN A 21 -55.19 -31.40 33.60
CA GLN A 21 -54.00 -31.99 34.20
C GLN A 21 -52.79 -31.10 33.87
N GLU A 22 -52.07 -30.67 34.91
CA GLU A 22 -50.85 -29.89 34.81
C GLU A 22 -49.67 -30.83 34.47
N GLY A 23 -48.83 -30.43 33.51
CA GLY A 23 -47.50 -30.99 33.30
C GLY A 23 -46.46 -30.18 34.10
N PRO A 24 -45.31 -30.78 34.46
CA PRO A 24 -44.34 -30.11 35.33
C PRO A 24 -43.65 -28.95 34.62
N ASP A 25 -43.40 -27.87 35.39
CA ASP A 25 -42.62 -26.72 34.94
C ASP A 25 -41.19 -27.12 34.56
N GLU A 26 -40.77 -26.79 33.34
CA GLU A 26 -39.34 -26.77 32.99
C GLU A 26 -38.74 -25.48 33.54
N GLU A 27 -37.87 -25.59 34.53
CA GLU A 27 -37.13 -24.45 35.09
C GLU A 27 -36.27 -23.80 33.98
N GLU A 28 -36.64 -22.58 33.55
CA GLU A 28 -35.74 -21.74 32.75
C GLU A 28 -34.49 -21.43 33.57
N VAL A 29 -33.40 -22.16 33.29
CA VAL A 29 -32.08 -21.85 33.83
C VAL A 29 -31.58 -20.56 33.18
N GLY A 30 -32.01 -19.43 33.74
CA GLY A 30 -31.49 -18.11 33.41
C GLY A 30 -30.00 -18.07 33.69
N PHE A 31 -29.20 -18.10 32.62
CA PHE A 31 -27.78 -17.76 32.71
C PHE A 31 -27.68 -16.24 32.92
N ASP A 32 -27.75 -15.84 34.18
CA ASP A 32 -27.50 -14.47 34.63
C ASP A 32 -26.01 -14.16 34.40
N VAL A 33 -25.68 -13.71 33.20
CA VAL A 33 -24.34 -13.24 32.85
C VAL A 33 -24.10 -11.95 33.63
N ASP A 34 -23.11 -11.93 34.53
CA ASP A 34 -22.74 -10.73 35.28
C ASP A 34 -22.31 -9.62 34.31
N LEU A 35 -23.24 -8.72 33.99
CA LEU A 35 -23.08 -7.65 33.00
C LEU A 35 -22.29 -6.44 33.53
N SER A 36 -21.39 -6.63 34.50
CA SER A 36 -20.47 -5.59 34.97
C SER A 36 -19.60 -5.04 33.82
N PRO A 37 -19.21 -3.73 33.83
CA PRO A 37 -18.50 -3.11 32.72
C PRO A 37 -17.19 -3.82 32.33
N ASN A 38 -16.49 -4.41 33.30
CA ASN A 38 -15.26 -5.17 33.04
C ASN A 38 -15.56 -6.43 32.23
N ASN A 39 -16.57 -7.22 32.62
CA ASN A 39 -16.91 -8.47 31.94
C ASN A 39 -17.36 -8.24 30.49
N ARG A 40 -17.97 -7.08 30.19
CA ARG A 40 -18.35 -6.70 28.81
C ARG A 40 -17.15 -6.31 27.95
N ILE A 41 -16.18 -5.58 28.50
CA ILE A 41 -14.91 -5.28 27.80
C ILE A 41 -14.17 -6.60 27.49
N ASP A 42 -14.09 -7.50 28.47
CA ASP A 42 -13.50 -8.83 28.30
C ASP A 42 -14.25 -9.68 27.27
N THR A 43 -15.57 -9.50 27.13
CA THR A 43 -16.41 -10.14 26.10
C THR A 43 -16.07 -9.63 24.70
N LEU A 44 -16.00 -8.31 24.49
CA LEU A 44 -15.62 -7.73 23.19
C LEU A 44 -14.18 -8.08 22.81
N ASP A 45 -13.23 -7.97 23.75
CA ASP A 45 -11.82 -8.29 23.48
C ASP A 45 -11.63 -9.80 23.21
N SER A 46 -12.43 -10.67 23.84
CA SER A 46 -12.48 -12.10 23.50
C SER A 46 -13.08 -12.36 22.11
N PHE A 47 -14.13 -11.63 21.73
CA PHE A 47 -14.78 -11.75 20.43
C PHE A 47 -13.85 -11.33 19.29
N ILE A 48 -13.18 -10.18 19.39
CA ILE A 48 -12.26 -9.68 18.33
C ILE A 48 -10.86 -10.31 18.38
N LYS A 49 -10.55 -11.14 19.39
CA LYS A 49 -9.24 -11.79 19.56
C LYS A 49 -8.67 -12.45 18.29
N PRO A 50 -9.44 -13.13 17.42
CA PRO A 50 -8.93 -13.71 16.17
C PRO A 50 -8.40 -12.69 15.16
N LEU A 51 -8.75 -11.40 15.29
CA LEU A 51 -8.24 -10.31 14.45
C LEU A 51 -6.90 -9.75 14.96
N VAL A 52 -6.50 -10.06 16.19
CA VAL A 52 -5.28 -9.54 16.81
C VAL A 52 -4.08 -10.41 16.43
N LEU A 53 -3.15 -9.84 15.67
CA LEU A 53 -1.92 -10.51 15.25
C LEU A 53 -0.74 -10.08 16.12
N ASP A 54 0.00 -11.05 16.66
CA ASP A 54 1.25 -10.79 17.35
C ASP A 54 2.44 -10.65 16.37
N GLU A 55 3.56 -10.15 16.91
CA GLU A 55 4.78 -9.91 16.13
C GLU A 55 5.45 -11.19 15.62
N ALA A 56 5.23 -12.34 16.27
CA ALA A 56 5.77 -13.62 15.83
C ALA A 56 4.99 -14.17 14.62
N ALA A 57 3.66 -14.03 14.62
CA ALA A 57 2.81 -14.36 13.49
C ALA A 57 3.15 -13.50 12.26
N LEU A 58 3.30 -12.17 12.45
CA LEU A 58 3.70 -11.25 11.38
C LEU A 58 5.13 -11.52 10.86
N TYR A 59 6.07 -11.88 11.73
CA TYR A 59 7.43 -12.26 11.32
C TYR A 59 7.44 -13.56 10.50
N ASN A 60 6.75 -14.59 10.97
CA ASN A 60 6.58 -15.84 10.23
C ASN A 60 5.88 -15.62 8.89
N LEU A 61 4.90 -14.71 8.82
CA LEU A 61 4.24 -14.32 7.58
C LEU A 61 5.22 -13.67 6.60
N ALA A 62 6.07 -12.75 7.06
CA ALA A 62 7.12 -12.13 6.23
C ALA A 62 8.12 -13.17 5.68
N CYS A 63 8.55 -14.14 6.50
CA CYS A 63 9.39 -15.26 6.07
C CYS A 63 8.72 -16.14 5.00
N ARG A 64 7.44 -16.48 5.18
CA ARG A 64 6.67 -17.24 4.17
C ARG A 64 6.46 -16.44 2.90
N PHE A 65 6.11 -15.15 2.99
CA PHE A 65 5.96 -14.26 1.84
C PHE A 65 7.25 -14.12 1.04
N SER A 66 8.43 -13.98 1.69
CA SER A 66 9.72 -13.99 0.99
C SER A 66 9.90 -15.24 0.11
N LYS A 67 9.54 -16.42 0.64
CA LYS A 67 9.64 -17.70 -0.08
C LYS A 67 8.60 -17.81 -1.21
N VAL A 68 7.37 -17.34 -0.98
CA VAL A 68 6.30 -17.28 -2.00
C VAL A 68 6.68 -16.34 -3.14
N TYR A 69 7.16 -15.12 -2.84
CA TYR A 69 7.56 -14.14 -3.86
C TYR A 69 8.74 -14.64 -4.70
N GLN A 70 9.73 -15.28 -4.09
CA GLN A 70 10.83 -15.95 -4.81
C GLN A 70 10.37 -17.10 -5.72
N HIS A 71 9.28 -17.78 -5.36
CA HIS A 71 8.66 -18.80 -6.20
C HIS A 71 7.90 -18.14 -7.37
N LEU A 72 6.95 -17.23 -7.08
CA LEU A 72 6.11 -16.56 -8.07
C LEU A 72 6.92 -15.78 -9.12
N ALA A 73 8.02 -15.13 -8.72
CA ALA A 73 8.96 -14.47 -9.63
C ALA A 73 9.51 -15.42 -10.71
N ARG A 74 9.67 -16.71 -10.37
CA ARG A 74 10.19 -17.78 -11.22
C ARG A 74 9.13 -18.66 -11.89
N THR A 75 7.87 -18.66 -11.43
CA THR A 75 6.86 -19.61 -11.95
C THR A 75 5.60 -18.95 -12.50
N SER A 76 5.14 -17.82 -11.95
CA SER A 76 3.92 -17.15 -12.40
C SER A 76 4.17 -16.39 -13.71
N GLN A 77 3.22 -16.46 -14.64
CA GLN A 77 3.20 -15.59 -15.83
C GLN A 77 2.33 -14.33 -15.63
N GLU A 78 1.49 -14.30 -14.60
CA GLU A 78 0.49 -13.24 -14.35
C GLU A 78 0.92 -12.26 -13.23
N GLN A 79 1.90 -12.66 -12.42
CA GLN A 79 2.49 -11.85 -11.34
C GLN A 79 3.98 -11.69 -11.54
N PHE A 80 4.61 -10.74 -10.84
CA PHE A 80 6.03 -10.40 -11.01
C PHE A 80 6.35 -10.12 -12.48
N LEU A 81 5.58 -9.20 -13.06
CA LEU A 81 5.65 -8.78 -14.45
C LEU A 81 6.83 -7.80 -14.61
N PRO A 82 7.85 -8.11 -15.42
CA PRO A 82 8.96 -7.20 -15.66
C PRO A 82 8.44 -5.97 -16.42
N THR A 83 8.88 -4.78 -16.02
CA THR A 83 8.63 -3.56 -16.77
C THR A 83 9.79 -3.26 -17.73
N PRO A 84 9.64 -2.28 -18.63
CA PRO A 84 10.75 -1.75 -19.43
C PRO A 84 11.69 -0.81 -18.62
N VAL A 85 11.41 -0.55 -17.34
CA VAL A 85 12.18 0.38 -16.50
C VAL A 85 13.37 -0.35 -15.87
N THR A 86 14.50 -0.37 -16.59
CA THR A 86 15.73 -1.08 -16.18
C THR A 86 16.69 -0.27 -15.31
N ARG A 87 16.40 1.01 -15.08
CA ARG A 87 17.17 1.94 -14.23
C ARG A 87 16.22 2.94 -13.59
N LEU A 88 16.46 3.30 -12.33
CA LEU A 88 15.77 4.40 -11.65
C LEU A 88 16.25 5.77 -12.15
N PRO A 89 15.43 6.84 -12.05
CA PRO A 89 15.80 8.18 -12.49
C PRO A 89 17.11 8.69 -11.88
N THR A 90 17.80 9.54 -12.63
CA THR A 90 19.06 10.16 -12.23
C THR A 90 18.89 11.37 -11.32
N GLY A 91 17.69 11.97 -11.28
CA GLY A 91 17.43 13.25 -10.65
C GLY A 91 17.79 14.44 -11.56
N LYS A 92 18.48 14.20 -12.68
CA LYS A 92 18.96 15.21 -13.62
C LYS A 92 18.03 15.41 -14.81
N GLU A 93 16.95 14.62 -14.90
CA GLU A 93 15.91 14.78 -15.91
C GLU A 93 15.30 16.18 -15.82
N THR A 94 15.16 16.86 -16.95
CA THR A 94 14.61 18.22 -17.08
C THR A 94 13.59 18.28 -18.20
N GLY A 95 12.56 19.11 -18.07
CA GLY A 95 11.58 19.35 -19.14
C GLY A 95 10.16 19.47 -18.62
N ARG A 96 9.21 19.86 -19.49
CA ARG A 96 7.78 20.00 -19.15
C ARG A 96 6.96 18.96 -19.91
N TYR A 97 6.33 18.07 -19.16
CA TYR A 97 5.59 16.91 -19.65
C TYR A 97 4.13 16.98 -19.24
N LEU A 98 3.24 16.46 -20.07
CA LEU A 98 1.86 16.19 -19.69
C LEU A 98 1.83 14.87 -18.91
N ALA A 99 1.15 14.81 -17.77
CA ALA A 99 1.09 13.63 -16.92
C ALA A 99 -0.35 13.26 -16.61
N ILE A 100 -0.72 12.02 -16.90
CA ILE A 100 -2.07 11.47 -16.71
C ILE A 100 -1.96 10.37 -15.65
N ASP A 101 -2.88 10.37 -14.69
CA ASP A 101 -3.00 9.33 -13.67
C ASP A 101 -4.44 8.81 -13.65
N VAL A 102 -4.62 7.58 -14.14
CA VAL A 102 -5.91 6.89 -14.20
C VAL A 102 -6.00 5.93 -13.01
N GLY A 103 -6.65 6.38 -11.95
CA GLY A 103 -6.94 5.59 -10.75
C GLY A 103 -8.21 4.75 -10.89
N GLY A 104 -8.50 3.94 -9.86
CA GLY A 104 -9.78 3.21 -9.76
C GLY A 104 -10.99 4.08 -9.38
N SER A 105 -10.79 5.38 -9.12
CA SER A 105 -11.84 6.29 -8.61
C SER A 105 -11.73 7.72 -9.13
N ASN A 106 -10.53 8.19 -9.50
CA ASN A 106 -10.31 9.52 -10.05
C ASN A 106 -9.37 9.45 -11.25
N LEU A 107 -9.63 10.30 -12.24
CA LEU A 107 -8.69 10.69 -13.28
C LEU A 107 -7.99 11.99 -12.83
N ARG A 108 -6.67 12.09 -13.01
CA ARG A 108 -5.93 13.34 -12.86
C ARG A 108 -5.12 13.62 -14.11
N VAL A 109 -5.06 14.89 -14.50
CA VAL A 109 -4.25 15.37 -15.63
C VAL A 109 -3.53 16.64 -15.20
N ALA A 110 -2.20 16.67 -15.35
CA ALA A 110 -1.38 17.81 -14.96
C ALA A 110 -0.20 18.06 -15.91
N PHE A 111 0.32 19.29 -15.92
CA PHE A 111 1.64 19.59 -16.46
C PHE A 111 2.69 19.52 -15.36
N ILE A 112 3.63 18.58 -15.51
CA ILE A 112 4.74 18.28 -14.62
C ILE A 112 6.02 18.78 -15.25
N GLU A 113 6.72 19.65 -14.53
CA GLU A 113 7.98 20.23 -14.96
C GLU A 113 9.12 19.74 -14.05
N LEU A 114 10.04 18.99 -14.65
CA LEU A 114 11.24 18.48 -14.01
C LEU A 114 12.31 19.57 -14.07
N LEU A 115 12.84 19.94 -12.91
CA LEU A 115 13.82 21.01 -12.76
C LEU A 115 15.27 20.49 -12.73
N GLY A 116 15.45 19.17 -12.73
CA GLY A 116 16.74 18.49 -12.73
C GLY A 116 17.57 18.76 -11.48
N GLU A 117 18.90 18.68 -11.67
CA GLU A 117 19.90 19.04 -10.68
C GLU A 117 20.66 20.25 -11.21
N THR A 118 20.17 21.45 -10.90
CA THR A 118 20.90 22.68 -11.26
C THR A 118 22.20 22.72 -10.46
N ALA A 119 23.33 22.54 -11.17
CA ALA A 119 24.62 22.94 -10.66
C ALA A 119 24.59 24.45 -10.39
N ASP A 120 25.00 24.86 -9.19
CA ASP A 120 25.06 26.27 -8.86
C ASP A 120 26.13 26.95 -9.73
N SER A 121 25.71 27.87 -10.60
CA SER A 121 26.62 28.66 -11.46
C SER A 121 27.46 29.69 -10.70
N ASP A 122 27.44 29.67 -9.37
CA ASP A 122 28.27 30.49 -8.48
C ASP A 122 29.44 29.66 -7.95
N GLY A 123 30.47 29.51 -8.78
CA GLY A 123 31.71 28.85 -8.40
C GLY A 123 32.53 29.66 -7.40
N ASN A 124 32.18 29.62 -6.10
CA ASN A 124 33.11 29.93 -4.99
C ASN A 124 32.54 29.59 -3.59
N SER A 125 32.68 28.34 -3.14
CA SER A 125 33.02 27.99 -1.73
C SER A 125 33.13 26.48 -1.51
N VAL A 126 34.35 25.97 -1.30
CA VAL A 126 34.61 24.54 -1.00
C VAL A 126 34.52 24.30 0.51
N ALA A 127 33.44 24.75 1.16
CA ALA A 127 33.46 24.96 2.61
C ALA A 127 32.12 24.85 3.38
N ASP A 128 31.10 24.09 2.92
CA ASP A 128 30.10 23.50 3.82
C ASP A 128 29.26 22.34 3.20
N GLU A 129 29.90 21.20 2.87
CA GLU A 129 29.21 20.02 2.31
C GLU A 129 27.99 19.55 3.15
N SER A 130 28.04 19.80 4.47
CA SER A 130 26.96 19.45 5.41
C SER A 130 25.72 20.34 5.30
N ARG A 131 25.89 21.63 4.94
CA ARG A 131 24.76 22.54 4.68
C ARG A 131 24.25 22.43 3.26
N ASP A 132 25.12 22.16 2.29
CA ASP A 132 24.71 22.06 0.89
C ASP A 132 23.89 20.80 0.62
N THR A 133 24.20 19.68 1.29
CA THR A 133 23.34 18.47 1.28
C THR A 133 21.94 18.74 1.84
N ILE A 134 21.82 19.44 2.96
CA ILE A 134 20.50 19.83 3.53
C ILE A 134 19.75 20.78 2.59
N ARG A 135 20.44 21.75 1.97
CA ARG A 135 19.83 22.65 0.97
C ARG A 135 19.37 21.89 -0.27
N MET A 136 20.18 20.97 -0.81
CA MET A 136 19.87 20.11 -1.96
C MET A 136 18.71 19.15 -1.67
N ALA A 137 18.53 18.70 -0.43
CA ALA A 137 17.39 17.91 0.01
C ALA A 137 16.08 18.73 0.11
N GLN A 138 16.18 20.05 0.29
CA GLN A 138 15.03 20.96 0.40
C GLN A 138 14.66 21.65 -0.93
N ARG A 139 15.46 21.52 -2.00
CA ARG A 139 15.14 22.09 -3.32
C ARG A 139 13.94 21.38 -3.94
N GLN A 140 12.97 22.16 -4.40
CA GLN A 140 11.87 21.65 -5.22
C GLN A 140 12.42 21.13 -6.56
N ARG A 141 12.41 19.82 -6.79
CA ARG A 141 12.86 19.20 -8.05
C ARG A 141 11.77 19.07 -9.13
N VAL A 142 10.50 19.25 -8.73
CA VAL A 142 9.31 19.13 -9.58
C VAL A 142 8.40 20.33 -9.37
N ARG A 143 8.08 21.06 -10.44
CA ARG A 143 7.04 22.11 -10.46
C ARG A 143 5.79 21.57 -11.13
N ARG A 144 4.62 21.88 -10.58
CA ARG A 144 3.32 21.59 -11.21
C ARG A 144 2.68 22.92 -11.61
N THR A 145 2.35 23.08 -12.89
CA THR A 145 1.89 24.38 -13.42
C THR A 145 0.38 24.46 -13.66
N LEU A 146 -0.27 23.31 -13.85
CA LEU A 146 -1.70 23.18 -14.09
C LEU A 146 -2.09 21.74 -13.76
N GLU A 147 -3.14 21.52 -12.98
CA GLU A 147 -3.65 20.21 -12.58
C GLU A 147 -5.18 20.26 -12.49
N LYS A 148 -5.85 19.21 -12.98
CA LYS A 148 -7.29 18.97 -12.81
C LYS A 148 -7.54 17.51 -12.47
N ALA A 149 -8.61 17.27 -11.71
CA ALA A 149 -9.02 15.96 -11.26
C ALA A 149 -10.54 15.78 -11.43
N TRP A 150 -10.97 14.60 -11.85
CA TRP A 150 -12.37 14.25 -12.04
C TRP A 150 -12.68 12.88 -11.43
N PRO A 151 -13.82 12.70 -10.73
CA PRO A 151 -14.26 11.40 -10.27
C PRO A 151 -14.71 10.54 -11.46
N ILE A 152 -14.26 9.29 -11.50
CA ILE A 152 -14.68 8.30 -12.52
C ILE A 152 -16.02 7.73 -12.07
N GLN A 153 -17.08 8.16 -12.75
CA GLN A 153 -18.46 7.74 -12.45
C GLN A 153 -18.68 6.26 -12.76
N GLU A 154 -19.61 5.61 -12.07
CA GLU A 154 -19.79 4.15 -12.16
C GLU A 154 -20.21 3.69 -13.57
N HIS A 155 -21.01 4.50 -14.28
CA HIS A 155 -21.38 4.19 -15.67
C HIS A 155 -20.14 4.09 -16.58
N LEU A 156 -19.20 5.05 -16.50
CA LEU A 156 -17.92 5.01 -17.24
C LEU A 156 -17.04 3.79 -16.94
N LYS A 157 -17.31 3.05 -15.86
CA LYS A 157 -16.64 1.77 -15.57
C LYS A 157 -17.36 0.59 -16.20
N MET A 158 -18.68 0.65 -16.31
CA MET A 158 -19.57 -0.44 -16.75
C MET A 158 -19.96 -0.36 -18.23
N ASP A 159 -19.82 0.83 -18.84
CA ASP A 159 -20.05 1.10 -20.25
C ASP A 159 -18.89 0.57 -21.12
N LYS A 160 -18.92 0.87 -22.42
CA LYS A 160 -17.89 0.41 -23.35
C LYS A 160 -16.56 1.12 -23.09
N ALA A 161 -15.45 0.44 -23.39
CA ALA A 161 -14.11 1.01 -23.19
C ALA A 161 -13.95 2.32 -23.97
N GLU A 162 -14.47 2.39 -25.20
CA GLU A 162 -14.41 3.57 -26.06
C GLU A 162 -15.02 4.82 -25.41
N ASP A 163 -16.08 4.67 -24.62
CA ASP A 163 -16.75 5.79 -23.94
C ASP A 163 -15.87 6.35 -22.81
N LEU A 164 -15.24 5.47 -22.02
CA LEU A 164 -14.26 5.84 -20.99
C LEU A 164 -13.05 6.58 -21.59
N PHE A 165 -12.47 6.06 -22.67
CA PHE A 165 -11.29 6.68 -23.28
C PHE A 165 -11.61 7.96 -24.07
N SER A 166 -12.81 8.07 -24.65
CA SER A 166 -13.34 9.32 -25.21
C SER A 166 -13.48 10.41 -24.15
N TRP A 167 -13.99 10.05 -22.96
CA TRP A 167 -14.08 10.95 -21.80
C TRP A 167 -12.71 11.34 -21.22
N ILE A 168 -11.75 10.40 -21.14
CA ILE A 168 -10.36 10.71 -20.79
C ILE A 168 -9.77 11.73 -21.78
N GLY A 169 -10.03 11.55 -23.09
CA GLY A 169 -9.63 12.49 -24.14
C GLY A 169 -10.21 13.90 -23.94
N ASP A 170 -11.47 14.02 -23.57
CA ASP A 170 -12.11 15.30 -23.22
C ASP A 170 -11.44 15.99 -22.02
N CYS A 171 -11.15 15.23 -20.96
CA CYS A 171 -10.48 15.76 -19.77
C CYS A 171 -9.05 16.23 -20.08
N ILE A 172 -8.31 15.49 -20.91
CA ILE A 172 -6.97 15.90 -21.37
C ILE A 172 -7.04 17.18 -22.20
N ALA A 173 -7.97 17.25 -23.16
CA ALA A 173 -8.17 18.42 -24.00
C ALA A 173 -8.52 19.67 -23.17
N GLU A 174 -9.28 19.53 -22.09
CA GLU A 174 -9.58 20.64 -21.17
C GLU A 174 -8.30 21.20 -20.50
N VAL A 175 -7.35 20.35 -20.08
CA VAL A 175 -6.07 20.82 -19.49
C VAL A 175 -5.14 21.40 -20.54
N VAL A 176 -5.07 20.80 -21.73
CA VAL A 176 -4.24 21.30 -22.83
C VAL A 176 -4.74 22.68 -23.29
N ALA A 177 -6.05 22.85 -23.51
CA ALA A 177 -6.63 24.13 -23.91
C ALA A 177 -6.44 25.23 -22.85
N ASP A 178 -6.63 24.91 -21.57
CA ASP A 178 -6.39 25.87 -20.47
C ASP A 178 -4.89 26.21 -20.35
N SER A 179 -3.98 25.26 -20.58
CA SER A 179 -2.55 25.57 -20.60
C SER A 179 -2.21 26.54 -21.74
N LEU A 180 -2.73 26.33 -22.96
CA LEU A 180 -2.42 27.14 -24.14
C LEU A 180 -3.03 28.55 -24.09
N THR A 181 -4.13 28.72 -23.36
CA THR A 181 -4.78 30.02 -23.16
C THR A 181 -4.19 30.82 -22.00
N SER A 182 -3.29 30.22 -21.21
CA SER A 182 -2.59 30.91 -20.12
C SER A 182 -1.47 31.83 -20.63
N ASP A 183 -1.26 32.96 -19.95
CA ASP A 183 -0.19 33.93 -20.29
C ASP A 183 1.23 33.31 -20.22
N ALA A 184 1.39 32.18 -19.52
CA ALA A 184 2.66 31.47 -19.38
C ALA A 184 3.11 30.75 -20.67
N THR A 185 2.21 30.52 -21.63
CA THR A 185 2.51 29.88 -22.92
C THR A 185 2.46 30.84 -24.11
N LYS A 186 2.84 32.11 -23.92
CA LYS A 186 3.04 33.12 -25.00
C LYS A 186 4.21 32.81 -25.96
N GLY A 187 4.67 31.56 -26.01
CA GLY A 187 5.62 31.04 -27.01
C GLY A 187 4.91 30.34 -28.16
N GLU A 188 5.67 29.61 -28.98
CA GLU A 188 5.09 28.77 -30.03
C GLU A 188 4.30 27.60 -29.42
N ILE A 189 3.13 27.32 -29.98
CA ILE A 189 2.32 26.14 -29.62
C ILE A 189 3.07 24.89 -30.13
N PRO A 190 3.44 23.92 -29.27
CA PRO A 190 4.11 22.71 -29.72
C PRO A 190 3.26 21.94 -30.74
N THR A 191 3.88 21.36 -31.76
CA THR A 191 3.19 20.47 -32.71
C THR A 191 2.72 19.18 -32.03
N GLU A 192 3.53 18.67 -31.11
CA GLU A 192 3.22 17.52 -30.26
C GLU A 192 3.55 17.82 -28.79
N LEU A 193 2.76 17.26 -27.87
CA LEU A 193 2.99 17.30 -26.43
C LEU A 193 3.40 15.91 -25.95
N GLU A 194 4.57 15.81 -25.32
CA GLU A 194 5.05 14.58 -24.72
C GLU A 194 4.31 14.28 -23.41
N MET A 195 3.76 13.08 -23.32
CA MET A 195 2.96 12.65 -22.16
C MET A 195 3.48 11.36 -21.51
N GLY A 196 3.43 11.33 -20.18
CA GLY A 196 3.52 10.13 -19.38
C GLY A 196 2.14 9.74 -18.84
N ILE A 197 1.89 8.44 -18.71
CA ILE A 197 0.60 7.88 -18.29
C ILE A 197 0.81 6.83 -17.21
N THR A 198 0.15 7.04 -16.07
CA THR A 198 0.02 6.05 -15.00
C THR A 198 -1.37 5.42 -15.08
N PHE A 199 -1.42 4.09 -15.05
CA PHE A 199 -2.65 3.31 -15.15
C PHE A 199 -2.69 2.30 -13.99
N SER A 200 -3.65 2.47 -13.06
CA SER A 200 -3.67 1.79 -11.75
C SER A 200 -4.24 0.36 -11.78
N PHE A 201 -3.97 -0.35 -12.87
CA PHE A 201 -4.54 -1.65 -13.21
C PHE A 201 -3.46 -2.60 -13.76
N PRO A 202 -3.72 -3.93 -13.76
CA PRO A 202 -2.79 -4.90 -14.34
C PRO A 202 -2.60 -4.65 -15.84
N ILE A 203 -1.36 -4.34 -16.23
CA ILE A 203 -0.95 -4.11 -17.62
C ILE A 203 0.20 -5.03 -17.99
N MET A 204 0.16 -5.59 -19.20
CA MET A 204 1.31 -6.20 -19.84
C MET A 204 2.05 -5.12 -20.63
N GLN A 205 3.34 -4.93 -20.38
CA GLN A 205 4.13 -3.88 -21.03
C GLN A 205 5.14 -4.48 -22.02
N GLU A 206 4.90 -4.25 -23.31
CA GLU A 206 5.86 -4.61 -24.36
C GLU A 206 6.96 -3.56 -24.53
N SER A 207 6.66 -2.29 -24.30
CA SER A 207 7.65 -1.21 -24.36
C SER A 207 7.30 -0.10 -23.37
N VAL A 208 8.16 0.92 -23.23
CA VAL A 208 7.84 2.05 -22.36
C VAL A 208 6.59 2.79 -22.88
N THR A 209 6.37 2.83 -24.20
CA THR A 209 5.28 3.56 -24.85
C THR A 209 4.02 2.73 -25.08
N GLU A 210 4.10 1.40 -24.96
CA GLU A 210 3.01 0.47 -25.26
C GLU A 210 2.69 -0.46 -24.08
N ALA A 211 1.41 -0.51 -23.74
CA ALA A 211 0.87 -1.40 -22.72
C ALA A 211 -0.49 -1.96 -23.17
N THR A 212 -0.71 -3.24 -22.89
CA THR A 212 -1.99 -3.92 -23.05
C THR A 212 -2.64 -4.05 -21.68
N LEU A 213 -3.83 -3.47 -21.53
CA LEU A 213 -4.69 -3.66 -20.37
C LEU A 213 -5.30 -5.06 -20.42
N MET A 214 -5.12 -5.84 -19.36
CA MET A 214 -5.71 -7.17 -19.21
C MET A 214 -7.17 -7.08 -18.71
N PRO A 215 -8.00 -8.13 -18.92
CA PRO A 215 -9.39 -8.16 -18.44
C PRO A 215 -9.52 -7.81 -16.96
N MET A 216 -10.41 -6.87 -16.64
CA MET A 216 -10.30 -6.10 -15.39
C MET A 216 -11.02 -6.73 -14.19
N GLY A 217 -10.43 -6.50 -13.01
CA GLY A 217 -11.12 -6.50 -11.71
C GLY A 217 -11.49 -5.07 -11.28
N LYS A 218 -11.77 -4.88 -9.98
CA LYS A 218 -12.06 -3.57 -9.34
C LYS A 218 -13.35 -2.85 -9.79
N GLY A 219 -14.20 -3.48 -10.61
CA GLY A 219 -15.53 -2.96 -11.00
C GLY A 219 -15.60 -2.29 -12.38
N PHE A 220 -14.65 -2.59 -13.28
CA PHE A 220 -14.70 -2.15 -14.68
C PHE A 220 -15.11 -3.32 -15.60
N ALA A 221 -15.88 -3.04 -16.64
CA ALA A 221 -16.44 -4.02 -17.58
C ALA A 221 -15.56 -4.27 -18.83
N ILE A 222 -14.26 -3.98 -18.77
CA ILE A 222 -13.33 -4.27 -19.86
C ILE A 222 -13.00 -5.77 -19.86
N THR A 223 -13.56 -6.48 -20.84
CA THR A 223 -13.57 -7.96 -20.94
C THR A 223 -12.53 -8.53 -21.90
N SER A 224 -11.81 -7.69 -22.64
CA SER A 224 -10.81 -8.08 -23.64
C SER A 224 -9.51 -7.31 -23.50
N ASP A 225 -8.41 -7.90 -23.97
CA ASP A 225 -7.11 -7.24 -24.10
C ASP A 225 -7.24 -5.95 -24.91
N LEU A 226 -6.76 -4.84 -24.34
CA LEU A 226 -6.93 -3.51 -24.92
C LEU A 226 -5.59 -2.76 -24.98
N ASN A 227 -5.15 -2.42 -26.20
CA ASN A 227 -3.94 -1.63 -26.39
C ASN A 227 -4.18 -0.17 -25.95
N LEU A 228 -3.58 0.20 -24.81
CA LEU A 228 -3.78 1.51 -24.18
C LEU A 228 -3.26 2.65 -25.07
N HIS A 229 -2.12 2.45 -25.75
CA HIS A 229 -1.51 3.47 -26.60
C HIS A 229 -2.50 3.96 -27.68
N ASN A 230 -3.07 3.01 -28.43
CA ASN A 230 -3.97 3.32 -29.53
C ASN A 230 -5.29 3.94 -29.06
N ILE A 231 -5.92 3.40 -28.01
CA ILE A 231 -7.24 3.89 -27.58
C ILE A 231 -7.17 5.25 -26.86
N LEU A 232 -6.09 5.55 -26.14
CA LEU A 232 -5.88 6.87 -25.52
C LEU A 232 -5.66 7.96 -26.58
N LEU A 233 -4.91 7.67 -27.65
CA LEU A 233 -4.76 8.59 -28.78
C LEU A 233 -6.08 8.76 -29.55
N ALA A 234 -6.82 7.67 -29.80
CA ALA A 234 -8.12 7.73 -30.48
C ALA A 234 -9.17 8.55 -29.71
N GLY A 235 -9.24 8.39 -28.38
CA GLY A 235 -10.16 9.17 -27.53
C GLY A 235 -9.88 10.68 -27.55
N TYR A 236 -8.62 11.07 -27.73
CA TYR A 236 -8.21 12.47 -27.84
C TYR A 236 -8.27 13.03 -29.28
N GLU A 237 -8.21 12.17 -30.31
CA GLU A 237 -8.01 12.58 -31.72
C GLU A 237 -9.01 13.65 -32.18
N LYS A 238 -10.27 13.56 -31.74
CA LYS A 238 -11.36 14.51 -32.02
C LYS A 238 -11.01 15.98 -31.69
N HIS A 239 -10.08 16.23 -30.76
CA HIS A 239 -9.64 17.57 -30.36
C HIS A 239 -8.46 18.13 -31.18
N THR A 240 -7.84 17.31 -32.02
CA THR A 240 -6.70 17.71 -32.88
C THR A 240 -7.14 18.21 -34.26
N ARG A 241 -8.42 18.02 -34.62
CA ARG A 241 -8.99 18.41 -35.92
C ARG A 241 -9.56 19.82 -35.85
N ARG A 242 -9.56 20.56 -36.98
CA ARG A 242 -10.18 21.89 -37.05
C ARG A 242 -11.70 21.76 -37.22
N PRO A 243 -12.52 22.69 -36.68
CA PRO A 243 -13.99 22.63 -36.80
C PRO A 243 -14.58 22.86 -38.21
N GLU A 244 -13.79 22.75 -39.27
CA GLU A 244 -14.20 23.04 -40.66
C GLU A 244 -14.88 21.84 -41.34
N ASP A 245 -14.81 20.64 -40.75
CA ASP A 245 -15.31 19.37 -41.34
C ASP A 245 -16.64 18.84 -40.73
N VAL A 246 -17.30 19.54 -39.79
CA VAL A 246 -18.57 19.06 -39.17
C VAL A 246 -19.59 20.18 -38.90
N ASP A 247 -20.73 20.11 -39.60
CA ASP A 247 -21.93 20.95 -39.42
C ASP A 247 -22.74 20.58 -38.15
N GLU A 248 -22.12 20.60 -36.96
CA GLU A 248 -22.84 20.41 -35.68
C GLU A 248 -22.97 21.70 -34.83
N PRO A 249 -24.22 22.14 -34.53
CA PRO A 249 -24.49 23.32 -33.72
C PRO A 249 -24.48 23.00 -32.20
N SER A 250 -23.28 22.94 -31.61
CA SER A 250 -23.13 22.83 -30.14
C SER A 250 -23.03 24.22 -29.47
N SER A 251 -23.96 24.50 -28.55
CA SER A 251 -24.26 25.83 -28.00
C SER A 251 -23.33 26.33 -26.88
N LYS A 252 -22.11 25.78 -26.76
CA LYS A 252 -21.11 26.16 -25.73
C LYS A 252 -19.68 26.34 -26.28
N ARG A 253 -19.50 26.72 -27.55
CA ARG A 253 -18.17 26.91 -28.17
C ARG A 253 -17.36 28.03 -27.50
N ARG A 254 -16.47 27.67 -26.56
CA ARG A 254 -15.18 28.37 -26.38
C ARG A 254 -14.42 28.31 -27.72
N LYS A 255 -13.54 29.29 -27.99
CA LYS A 255 -12.74 29.35 -29.23
C LYS A 255 -11.74 28.18 -29.29
N LEU A 256 -12.18 27.04 -29.79
CA LEU A 256 -11.36 25.84 -29.99
C LEU A 256 -10.49 26.01 -31.24
N PHE A 257 -9.23 26.38 -31.01
CA PHE A 257 -8.15 26.08 -31.95
C PHE A 257 -7.88 24.57 -31.92
N ALA A 258 -7.41 24.01 -33.03
CA ALA A 258 -6.95 22.62 -33.04
C ALA A 258 -5.82 22.43 -32.01
N LEU A 259 -5.98 21.47 -31.10
CA LEU A 259 -5.00 21.23 -30.05
C LEU A 259 -3.78 20.46 -30.59
N PRO A 260 -2.59 20.60 -29.98
CA PRO A 260 -1.43 19.77 -30.26
C PRO A 260 -1.75 18.29 -30.24
N LYS A 261 -1.06 17.51 -31.08
CA LYS A 261 -1.08 16.05 -30.98
C LYS A 261 -0.42 15.61 -29.67
N LEU A 262 -0.74 14.40 -29.21
CA LEU A 262 -0.09 13.80 -28.06
C LEU A 262 0.93 12.76 -28.51
N LYS A 263 2.08 12.74 -27.86
CA LYS A 263 3.14 11.74 -28.02
C LYS A 263 3.31 11.01 -26.70
N ILE A 264 2.82 9.77 -26.63
CA ILE A 264 2.98 8.91 -25.44
C ILE A 264 4.45 8.50 -25.32
N ALA A 265 5.16 9.13 -24.39
CA ALA A 265 6.56 8.84 -24.06
C ALA A 265 6.67 7.68 -23.05
N ALA A 266 5.69 7.56 -22.15
CA ALA A 266 5.62 6.45 -21.20
C ALA A 266 4.18 6.07 -20.81
N ILE A 267 3.93 4.78 -20.66
CA ILE A 267 2.81 4.19 -19.92
C ILE A 267 3.39 3.35 -18.78
N THR A 268 2.79 3.33 -17.59
CA THR A 268 3.25 2.50 -16.48
C THR A 268 2.15 2.19 -15.46
N ASN A 269 2.43 1.29 -14.52
CA ASN A 269 1.58 1.01 -13.37
C ASN A 269 1.82 2.03 -12.22
N ASP A 270 0.80 2.26 -11.39
CA ASP A 270 0.82 3.19 -10.26
C ASP A 270 1.91 2.91 -9.21
N THR A 271 2.23 1.64 -8.94
CA THR A 271 3.37 1.29 -8.07
C THR A 271 4.70 1.77 -8.64
N VAL A 272 4.91 1.66 -9.96
CA VAL A 272 6.13 2.04 -10.68
C VAL A 272 6.27 3.55 -10.72
N ALA A 273 5.19 4.28 -11.02
CA ALA A 273 5.14 5.73 -10.93
C ALA A 273 5.47 6.23 -9.50
N THR A 274 4.94 5.55 -8.48
CA THR A 274 5.22 5.80 -7.06
C THR A 274 6.69 5.58 -6.70
N LEU A 275 7.32 4.51 -7.20
CA LEU A 275 8.74 4.24 -7.02
C LEU A 275 9.62 5.33 -7.68
N VAL A 276 9.38 5.64 -8.96
CA VAL A 276 10.25 6.56 -9.71
C VAL A 276 10.07 8.03 -9.32
N SER A 277 8.86 8.47 -8.99
CA SER A 277 8.62 9.84 -8.47
C SER A 277 9.41 10.13 -7.21
N LEU A 278 9.41 9.19 -6.25
CA LEU A 278 10.20 9.34 -5.04
C LEU A 278 11.68 9.15 -5.30
N ALA A 279 12.09 8.20 -6.16
CA ALA A 279 13.50 7.99 -6.50
C ALA A 279 14.14 9.22 -7.17
N TYR A 280 13.39 9.96 -8.00
CA TYR A 280 13.82 11.24 -8.58
C TYR A 280 13.97 12.31 -7.50
N SER A 281 13.07 12.33 -6.51
CA SER A 281 13.06 13.34 -5.43
C SER A 281 14.10 13.09 -4.35
N VAL A 282 14.33 11.83 -3.96
CA VAL A 282 15.21 11.39 -2.86
C VAL A 282 16.69 11.32 -3.26
N LYS A 283 17.01 11.44 -4.56
CA LYS A 283 18.38 11.31 -5.11
C LYS A 283 19.45 12.18 -4.43
N SER A 284 19.07 13.33 -3.84
CA SER A 284 19.98 14.24 -3.14
C SER A 284 20.25 13.89 -1.67
N LEU A 285 19.63 12.83 -1.11
CA LEU A 285 19.87 12.42 0.27
C LEU A 285 21.07 11.46 0.38
N PRO A 286 22.11 11.78 1.17
CA PRO A 286 23.22 10.86 1.40
C PRO A 286 22.73 9.61 2.13
N ASN A 287 23.29 8.45 1.76
CA ASN A 287 22.98 7.13 2.35
C ASN A 287 21.51 6.71 2.32
N SER A 288 20.67 7.32 1.47
CA SER A 288 19.26 6.95 1.30
C SER A 288 18.97 6.54 -0.13
N ARG A 289 18.22 5.45 -0.33
CA ARG A 289 17.71 5.07 -1.65
C ARG A 289 16.31 4.50 -1.58
N VAL A 290 15.54 4.73 -2.63
CA VAL A 290 14.21 4.12 -2.78
C VAL A 290 14.37 2.72 -3.37
N ALA A 291 13.91 1.70 -2.64
CA ALA A 291 13.98 0.30 -3.04
C ALA A 291 12.64 -0.23 -3.53
N MET A 292 11.51 0.24 -2.99
CA MET A 292 10.19 -0.30 -3.29
C MET A 292 9.18 0.83 -3.50
N GLY A 293 8.19 0.62 -4.38
CA GLY A 293 6.98 1.43 -4.44
C GLY A 293 5.76 0.59 -4.03
N ILE A 294 4.91 1.09 -3.14
CA ILE A 294 3.69 0.43 -2.69
C ILE A 294 2.47 1.33 -2.83
N ILE A 295 1.34 0.70 -3.18
CA ILE A 295 0.02 1.31 -3.20
C ILE A 295 -0.80 0.66 -2.09
N VAL A 296 -1.37 1.47 -1.20
CA VAL A 296 -2.32 1.05 -0.17
C VAL A 296 -3.50 2.00 -0.20
N GLY A 297 -4.40 1.77 -1.16
CA GLY A 297 -5.53 2.63 -1.51
C GLY A 297 -6.81 1.81 -1.62
N THR A 298 -7.55 1.95 -2.72
CA THR A 298 -8.75 1.13 -3.01
C THR A 298 -8.40 -0.37 -3.06
N GLY A 299 -7.25 -0.69 -3.65
CA GLY A 299 -6.60 -2.01 -3.59
C GLY A 299 -5.16 -1.90 -3.06
N CYS A 300 -4.40 -2.98 -3.18
CA CYS A 300 -3.02 -3.06 -2.71
C CYS A 300 -2.09 -3.69 -3.76
N ASN A 301 -0.95 -3.06 -4.03
CA ASN A 301 0.08 -3.60 -4.93
C ASN A 301 1.48 -3.07 -4.56
N ALA A 302 2.54 -3.72 -5.05
CA ALA A 302 3.93 -3.31 -4.88
C ALA A 302 4.77 -3.47 -6.16
N THR A 303 5.85 -2.71 -6.23
CA THR A 303 6.92 -2.88 -7.20
C THR A 303 8.29 -2.80 -6.53
N ILE A 304 9.26 -3.52 -7.09
CA ILE A 304 10.64 -3.54 -6.62
C ILE A 304 11.59 -3.84 -7.81
N PRO A 305 12.80 -3.25 -7.86
CA PRO A 305 13.85 -3.71 -8.77
C PRO A 305 14.26 -5.16 -8.46
N MET A 306 14.33 -5.98 -9.50
CA MET A 306 14.79 -7.37 -9.40
C MET A 306 15.85 -7.67 -10.46
N ARG A 307 16.89 -8.40 -10.06
CA ARG A 307 17.89 -8.93 -11.01
C ARG A 307 17.21 -9.89 -11.98
N LEU A 308 17.59 -9.85 -13.26
CA LEU A 308 16.99 -10.73 -14.27
C LEU A 308 17.20 -12.22 -13.94
N THR A 309 18.31 -12.56 -13.26
CA THR A 309 18.61 -13.92 -12.77
C THR A 309 17.71 -14.42 -11.64
N ALA A 310 16.87 -13.56 -11.05
CA ALA A 310 15.88 -13.94 -10.05
C ALA A 310 14.48 -14.21 -10.65
N LEU A 311 14.28 -13.89 -11.93
CA LEU A 311 13.01 -14.05 -12.65
C LEU A 311 12.98 -15.35 -13.46
N HIS A 312 11.79 -15.75 -13.90
CA HIS A 312 11.64 -16.82 -14.90
C HIS A 312 12.39 -16.49 -16.20
N GLU A 313 12.91 -17.50 -16.90
CA GLU A 313 13.72 -17.31 -18.12
C GLU A 313 12.98 -16.52 -19.20
N SER A 314 11.67 -16.76 -19.41
CA SER A 314 10.88 -16.00 -20.39
C SER A 314 10.85 -14.50 -20.08
N LYS A 315 10.71 -14.13 -18.81
CA LYS A 315 10.67 -12.74 -18.32
C LYS A 315 12.04 -12.07 -18.46
N ALA A 316 13.10 -12.77 -18.04
CA ALA A 316 14.46 -12.29 -18.18
C ALA A 316 14.83 -12.05 -19.65
N LYS A 317 14.49 -13.01 -20.53
CA LYS A 317 14.74 -12.95 -21.97
C LYS A 317 13.93 -11.86 -22.66
N HIS A 318 12.68 -11.63 -22.25
CA HIS A 318 11.85 -10.54 -22.76
C HIS A 318 12.54 -9.18 -22.55
N VAL A 319 13.06 -8.93 -21.35
CA VAL A 319 13.81 -7.70 -21.06
C VAL A 319 15.14 -7.67 -21.82
N SER A 320 15.95 -8.72 -21.75
CA SER A 320 17.30 -8.73 -22.34
C SER A 320 17.31 -8.70 -23.87
N THR A 321 16.23 -9.11 -24.53
CA THR A 321 16.09 -9.00 -25.99
C THR A 321 15.84 -7.55 -26.43
N LYS A 322 15.19 -6.75 -25.57
CA LYS A 322 14.88 -5.33 -25.83
C LYS A 322 15.96 -4.39 -25.27
N ILE A 323 16.62 -4.77 -24.18
CA ILE A 323 17.65 -3.99 -23.49
C ILE A 323 18.79 -4.96 -23.08
N PRO A 324 19.74 -5.30 -23.99
CA PRO A 324 20.75 -6.32 -23.76
C PRO A 324 21.71 -6.05 -22.60
N GLU A 325 21.92 -4.79 -22.24
CA GLU A 325 22.77 -4.36 -21.14
C GLU A 325 22.09 -4.43 -19.76
N ALA A 326 20.79 -4.73 -19.69
CA ALA A 326 20.03 -4.79 -18.45
C ALA A 326 20.47 -5.97 -17.57
N LYS A 327 20.84 -5.68 -16.32
CA LYS A 327 21.10 -6.69 -15.27
C LYS A 327 19.92 -6.88 -14.32
N GLU A 328 19.05 -5.89 -14.28
CA GLU A 328 17.85 -5.80 -13.44
C GLU A 328 16.74 -5.07 -14.17
N THR A 329 15.53 -5.22 -13.66
CA THR A 329 14.37 -4.40 -14.06
C THR A 329 13.47 -4.13 -12.87
N VAL A 330 12.74 -3.02 -12.90
CA VAL A 330 11.60 -2.79 -12.00
C VAL A 330 10.50 -3.79 -12.36
N VAL A 331 9.98 -4.50 -11.36
CA VAL A 331 8.95 -5.53 -11.52
C VAL A 331 7.66 -5.08 -10.86
N ASN A 332 6.54 -5.07 -11.60
CA ASN A 332 5.22 -4.97 -11.00
C ASN A 332 4.89 -6.35 -10.38
N THR A 333 4.70 -6.41 -9.06
CA THR A 333 4.56 -7.72 -8.39
C THR A 333 3.17 -8.32 -8.55
N GLU A 334 2.12 -7.49 -8.58
CA GLU A 334 0.71 -7.93 -8.41
C GLU A 334 0.57 -8.92 -7.23
N TRP A 335 1.24 -8.60 -6.11
CA TRP A 335 1.44 -9.49 -4.96
C TRP A 335 0.16 -9.98 -4.25
N THR A 336 -1.00 -9.44 -4.62
CA THR A 336 -2.32 -9.78 -4.05
C THR A 336 -3.04 -10.89 -4.79
N ILE A 337 -2.66 -11.23 -6.04
CA ILE A 337 -3.35 -12.23 -6.88
C ILE A 337 -3.18 -13.64 -6.29
N ALA A 338 -2.11 -14.37 -6.66
CA ALA A 338 -1.88 -15.73 -6.19
C ALA A 338 -0.76 -15.82 -5.14
N GLY A 339 -0.71 -16.96 -4.45
CA GLY A 339 0.34 -17.31 -3.48
C GLY A 339 0.19 -16.72 -2.08
N ALA A 340 -0.62 -15.68 -1.86
CA ALA A 340 -0.83 -15.13 -0.52
C ALA A 340 -1.75 -15.98 0.38
N ALA A 341 -2.68 -16.75 -0.20
CA ALA A 341 -3.67 -17.52 0.54
C ALA A 341 -3.11 -18.66 1.43
N PRO A 342 -2.11 -19.46 1.01
CA PRO A 342 -1.56 -20.52 1.85
C PRO A 342 -0.86 -19.99 3.12
N PRO A 343 0.07 -19.00 3.07
CA PRO A 343 0.68 -18.45 4.28
C PRO A 343 -0.33 -17.89 5.29
N LEU A 344 -1.39 -17.23 4.82
CA LEU A 344 -2.44 -16.67 5.70
C LEU A 344 -3.23 -17.78 6.42
N ARG A 345 -3.55 -18.89 5.73
CA ARG A 345 -4.25 -20.03 6.33
C ARG A 345 -3.35 -20.86 7.23
N GLU A 346 -2.11 -21.13 6.83
CA GLU A 346 -1.11 -21.89 7.59
C GLU A 346 -0.75 -21.24 8.94
N LEU A 347 -0.89 -19.91 9.04
CA LEU A 347 -0.66 -19.14 10.25
C LEU A 347 -1.96 -18.79 11.00
N ASN A 348 -3.11 -19.33 10.60
CA ASN A 348 -4.44 -19.05 11.17
C ASN A 348 -4.81 -17.55 11.21
N ILE A 349 -4.34 -16.77 10.22
CA ILE A 349 -4.60 -15.33 10.09
C ILE A 349 -5.96 -15.06 9.44
N THR A 350 -6.40 -15.96 8.54
CA THR A 350 -7.73 -15.91 7.92
C THR A 350 -8.82 -16.25 8.94
N THR A 351 -9.68 -15.29 9.26
CA THR A 351 -10.79 -15.45 10.22
C THR A 351 -12.12 -15.80 9.53
N LYS A 352 -13.16 -16.13 10.30
CA LYS A 352 -14.51 -16.42 9.76
C LYS A 352 -15.07 -15.27 8.90
N TRP A 353 -14.84 -14.03 9.30
CA TRP A 353 -15.32 -12.84 8.58
C TRP A 353 -14.57 -12.60 7.27
N ASP A 354 -13.28 -12.98 7.22
CA ASP A 354 -12.50 -12.93 5.98
C ASP A 354 -13.03 -13.96 4.96
N ILE A 355 -13.43 -15.15 5.43
CA ILE A 355 -14.01 -16.22 4.60
C ILE A 355 -15.40 -15.79 4.09
N GLU A 356 -16.22 -15.17 4.94
CA GLU A 356 -17.52 -14.61 4.55
C GLU A 356 -17.36 -13.55 3.45
N LEU A 357 -16.47 -12.57 3.67
CA LEU A 357 -16.14 -11.53 2.70
C LEU A 357 -15.61 -12.08 1.35
N ASP A 358 -14.70 -13.05 1.42
CA ASP A 358 -14.16 -13.74 0.23
C ASP A 358 -15.27 -14.48 -0.55
N SER A 359 -16.14 -15.19 0.17
CA SER A 359 -17.26 -15.93 -0.45
C SER A 359 -18.30 -15.05 -1.14
N ALA A 360 -18.47 -13.80 -0.68
CA ALA A 360 -19.35 -12.79 -1.29
C ALA A 360 -18.70 -12.02 -2.45
N CYS A 361 -17.38 -12.17 -2.68
CA CYS A 361 -16.70 -11.51 -3.80
C CYS A 361 -17.06 -12.17 -5.14
N ALA A 362 -17.04 -11.38 -6.23
CA ALA A 362 -17.36 -11.85 -7.58
C ALA A 362 -16.45 -12.98 -8.11
N ARG A 363 -15.26 -13.16 -7.50
CA ARG A 363 -14.38 -14.32 -7.70
C ARG A 363 -13.80 -14.72 -6.33
N PRO A 364 -14.43 -15.64 -5.60
CA PRO A 364 -13.89 -16.12 -4.32
C PRO A 364 -12.51 -16.77 -4.52
N GLY A 365 -11.62 -16.57 -3.55
CA GLY A 365 -10.23 -16.99 -3.55
C GLY A 365 -9.28 -16.15 -4.43
N PHE A 366 -9.75 -15.11 -5.12
CA PHE A 366 -8.95 -14.41 -6.13
C PHE A 366 -7.90 -13.44 -5.57
N GLN A 367 -8.21 -12.64 -4.54
CA GLN A 367 -7.25 -11.70 -3.93
C GLN A 367 -7.37 -11.62 -2.39
N PRO A 368 -7.20 -12.73 -1.65
CA PRO A 368 -7.45 -12.77 -0.21
C PRO A 368 -6.59 -11.81 0.61
N PHE A 369 -5.41 -11.42 0.13
CA PHE A 369 -4.61 -10.38 0.80
C PHE A 369 -5.15 -8.98 0.56
N GLU A 370 -5.73 -8.69 -0.62
CA GLU A 370 -6.39 -7.40 -0.87
C GLU A 370 -7.68 -7.26 -0.06
N TYR A 371 -8.43 -8.36 0.17
CA TYR A 371 -9.64 -8.32 1.00
C TYR A 371 -9.35 -7.94 2.46
N MET A 372 -8.15 -8.24 2.96
CA MET A 372 -7.71 -7.89 4.32
C MET A 372 -6.99 -6.53 4.41
N THR A 373 -6.70 -5.85 3.28
CA THR A 373 -5.82 -4.66 3.26
C THR A 373 -6.28 -3.50 2.37
N GLY A 374 -7.13 -3.75 1.38
CA GLY A 374 -7.59 -2.78 0.38
C GLY A 374 -8.81 -1.98 0.86
N GLY A 375 -8.84 -0.70 0.54
CA GLY A 375 -9.87 0.25 0.97
C GLY A 375 -11.26 0.02 0.40
N ARG A 376 -11.39 -0.81 -0.64
CA ARG A 376 -12.69 -1.36 -1.07
C ARG A 376 -13.31 -2.29 -0.02
N TYR A 377 -12.47 -2.99 0.74
CA TYR A 377 -12.85 -4.14 1.56
C TYR A 377 -12.81 -3.87 3.07
N ILE A 378 -11.92 -2.99 3.56
CA ILE A 378 -11.79 -2.68 5.00
C ILE A 378 -13.12 -2.24 5.63
N GLY A 379 -13.88 -1.34 4.99
CA GLY A 379 -15.19 -0.92 5.48
C GLY A 379 -16.21 -2.05 5.58
N GLU A 380 -16.20 -2.98 4.62
CA GLU A 380 -17.08 -4.14 4.61
C GLU A 380 -16.67 -5.19 5.65
N LEU A 381 -15.37 -5.45 5.82
CA LEU A 381 -14.87 -6.32 6.89
C LEU A 381 -15.25 -5.78 8.27
N ILE A 382 -15.18 -4.45 8.47
CA ILE A 382 -15.67 -3.80 9.70
C ILE A 382 -17.19 -3.96 9.85
N ARG A 383 -17.97 -3.82 8.77
CA ARG A 383 -19.42 -4.05 8.77
C ARG A 383 -19.76 -5.46 9.22
N LEU A 384 -19.09 -6.47 8.66
CA LEU A 384 -19.31 -7.89 8.98
C LEU A 384 -19.01 -8.20 10.44
N VAL A 385 -17.86 -7.77 10.95
CA VAL A 385 -17.48 -8.00 12.36
C VAL A 385 -18.42 -7.28 13.33
N LEU A 386 -18.82 -6.04 13.02
CA LEU A 386 -19.74 -5.28 13.86
C LEU A 386 -21.16 -5.86 13.82
N PHE A 387 -21.65 -6.26 12.65
CA PHE A 387 -22.97 -6.88 12.50
C PHE A 387 -23.04 -8.20 13.28
N ASP A 388 -22.01 -9.04 13.18
CA ASP A 388 -21.90 -10.28 13.95
C ASP A 388 -21.81 -10.02 15.46
N TYR A 389 -21.05 -9.01 15.90
CA TYR A 389 -21.01 -8.62 17.33
C TYR A 389 -22.39 -8.18 17.85
N LEU A 390 -23.03 -7.24 17.15
CA LEU A 390 -24.32 -6.67 17.55
C LEU A 390 -25.44 -7.70 17.57
N THR A 391 -25.41 -8.69 16.66
CA THR A 391 -26.46 -9.72 16.57
C THR A 391 -26.19 -10.94 17.46
N SER A 392 -24.94 -11.42 17.55
CA SER A 392 -24.60 -12.65 18.30
C SER A 392 -24.20 -12.42 19.75
N VAL A 393 -23.66 -11.24 20.09
CA VAL A 393 -23.22 -10.90 21.46
C VAL A 393 -24.20 -9.92 22.12
N ALA A 394 -24.57 -8.83 21.44
CA ALA A 394 -25.52 -7.86 21.99
C ALA A 394 -27.00 -8.24 21.76
N GLY A 395 -27.28 -9.37 21.10
CA GLY A 395 -28.63 -9.92 20.94
C GLY A 395 -29.59 -9.11 20.05
N LEU A 396 -29.09 -8.14 19.29
CA LEU A 396 -29.93 -7.25 18.48
C LEU A 396 -30.49 -7.96 17.23
N SER A 397 -31.75 -7.71 16.92
CA SER A 397 -32.35 -8.21 15.67
C SER A 397 -31.81 -7.47 14.46
N LYS A 398 -31.59 -8.18 13.34
CA LYS A 398 -31.25 -7.58 12.03
C LYS A 398 -32.20 -6.44 11.61
N LYS A 399 -33.46 -6.47 12.06
CA LYS A 399 -34.48 -5.43 11.78
C LYS A 399 -34.32 -4.16 12.60
N ALA A 400 -33.57 -4.22 13.70
CA ALA A 400 -33.31 -3.08 14.60
C ALA A 400 -32.10 -2.23 14.17
N LEU A 401 -31.26 -2.77 13.27
CA LEU A 401 -29.99 -2.17 12.89
C LEU A 401 -30.12 -1.23 11.67
N PRO A 402 -29.29 -0.16 11.58
CA PRO A 402 -29.23 0.74 10.43
C PRO A 402 -28.98 -0.02 9.11
N ALA A 403 -29.59 0.46 8.03
CA ALA A 403 -29.48 -0.18 6.71
C ALA A 403 -28.02 -0.37 6.25
N ASN A 404 -27.11 0.57 6.57
CA ASN A 404 -25.70 0.48 6.23
C ASN A 404 -24.92 -0.62 6.98
N LEU A 405 -25.42 -1.10 8.12
CA LEU A 405 -24.85 -2.27 8.80
C LEU A 405 -25.37 -3.58 8.21
N VAL A 406 -26.54 -3.54 7.55
CA VAL A 406 -27.23 -4.70 6.98
C VAL A 406 -26.87 -4.93 5.52
N GLN A 407 -26.68 -3.87 4.74
CA GLN A 407 -26.41 -3.92 3.30
C GLN A 407 -24.91 -4.03 3.03
N GLU A 408 -24.54 -5.00 2.19
CA GLU A 408 -23.17 -5.20 1.72
C GLU A 408 -22.59 -3.93 1.07
N TYR A 409 -21.34 -3.61 1.41
CA TYR A 409 -20.56 -2.45 0.96
C TYR A 409 -21.15 -1.07 1.27
N ALA A 410 -22.27 -0.98 2.00
CA ALA A 410 -22.89 0.29 2.37
C ALA A 410 -22.12 1.08 3.45
N LEU A 411 -21.13 0.44 4.10
CA LEU A 411 -20.25 1.05 5.09
C LEU A 411 -18.84 1.26 4.51
N THR A 412 -18.53 2.48 4.08
CA THR A 412 -17.29 2.76 3.34
C THR A 412 -16.09 3.04 4.25
N THR A 413 -14.88 2.66 3.81
CA THR A 413 -13.61 3.00 4.51
C THR A 413 -13.43 4.52 4.71
N THR A 414 -13.97 5.34 3.80
CA THR A 414 -13.99 6.81 3.93
C THR A 414 -14.88 7.26 5.09
N TYR A 415 -16.06 6.65 5.25
CA TYR A 415 -16.93 6.92 6.39
C TYR A 415 -16.24 6.52 7.72
N ILE A 416 -15.68 5.31 7.79
CA ILE A 416 -14.94 4.83 8.97
C ILE A 416 -13.79 5.79 9.34
N SER A 417 -12.94 6.16 8.37
CA SER A 417 -11.74 6.98 8.62
C SER A 417 -12.04 8.45 8.95
N SER A 418 -13.23 8.96 8.61
CA SER A 418 -13.64 10.34 8.87
C SER A 418 -14.52 10.50 10.12
N LYS A 419 -15.40 9.53 10.42
CA LYS A 419 -16.36 9.58 11.53
C LYS A 419 -15.93 8.72 12.72
N VAL A 420 -15.69 7.42 12.49
CA VAL A 420 -15.45 6.44 13.56
C VAL A 420 -14.02 6.52 14.12
N ALA A 421 -13.01 6.42 13.24
CA ALA A 421 -11.60 6.30 13.65
C ALA A 421 -10.98 7.62 14.19
N ARG A 422 -11.71 8.73 14.12
CA ARG A 422 -11.28 10.06 14.64
C ARG A 422 -11.91 10.40 15.98
N ALA A 423 -12.96 9.69 16.40
CA ALA A 423 -13.67 9.99 17.65
C ALA A 423 -12.80 9.69 18.88
N ARG A 424 -12.83 10.60 19.86
CA ARG A 424 -12.01 10.52 21.07
C ARG A 424 -12.77 9.89 22.23
N LEU A 425 -14.03 10.27 22.38
CA LEU A 425 -14.97 9.72 23.36
C LEU A 425 -16.02 8.87 22.63
N ASP A 426 -16.59 7.90 23.34
CA ASP A 426 -17.58 6.99 22.74
C ASP A 426 -18.99 7.59 22.79
N GLU A 427 -19.26 8.50 23.73
CA GLU A 427 -20.46 9.33 23.80
C GLU A 427 -20.55 10.28 22.58
N GLU A 428 -19.45 11.00 22.27
CA GLU A 428 -19.35 11.86 21.08
C GLU A 428 -19.56 11.06 19.78
N LEU A 429 -19.08 9.81 19.77
CA LEU A 429 -19.28 8.92 18.63
C LEU A 429 -20.72 8.43 18.54
N ALA A 430 -21.37 8.10 19.67
CA ALA A 430 -22.77 7.69 19.70
C ALA A 430 -23.70 8.78 19.13
N ASP A 431 -23.49 10.04 19.51
CA ASP A 431 -24.24 11.19 18.96
C ASP A 431 -24.05 11.34 17.45
N GLU A 432 -22.81 11.25 16.96
CA GLU A 432 -22.50 11.31 15.52
C GLU A 432 -23.08 10.10 14.75
N LEU A 433 -23.06 8.91 15.34
CA LEU A 433 -23.64 7.70 14.76
C LEU A 433 -25.18 7.75 14.73
N ALA A 434 -25.82 8.28 15.77
CA ALA A 434 -27.28 8.49 15.78
C ALA A 434 -27.73 9.46 14.68
N LEU A 435 -26.91 10.46 14.34
CA LEU A 435 -27.20 11.41 13.26
C LEU A 435 -26.88 10.86 11.86
N SER A 436 -25.79 10.10 11.70
CA SER A 436 -25.27 9.72 10.38
C SER A 436 -25.51 8.26 9.97
N LEU A 437 -25.84 7.39 10.93
CA LEU A 437 -26.29 6.01 10.76
C LEU A 437 -27.50 5.71 11.68
N PRO A 438 -28.62 6.44 11.56
CA PRO A 438 -29.77 6.25 12.43
C PRO A 438 -30.36 4.83 12.32
N PRO A 439 -30.90 4.28 13.42
CA PRO A 439 -31.68 3.06 13.38
C PRO A 439 -32.99 3.25 12.57
N PRO A 440 -33.62 2.18 12.08
CA PRO A 440 -34.93 2.26 11.42
C PRO A 440 -36.01 2.80 12.38
N GLU A 441 -37.01 3.54 11.87
CA GLU A 441 -38.13 4.07 12.68
C GLU A 441 -38.93 2.99 13.43
N SER A 442 -38.84 1.73 13.00
CA SER A 442 -39.45 0.57 13.65
C SER A 442 -38.57 -0.09 14.74
N SER A 443 -37.51 0.59 15.20
CA SER A 443 -36.53 0.08 16.15
C SER A 443 -36.52 0.91 17.43
N ASP A 444 -36.60 0.25 18.58
CA ASP A 444 -36.37 0.86 19.89
C ASP A 444 -34.88 0.93 20.26
N TRP A 445 -34.00 0.31 19.47
CA TRP A 445 -32.54 0.38 19.67
C TRP A 445 -31.97 1.65 19.05
N ASN A 446 -31.06 2.32 19.77
CA ASN A 446 -30.30 3.47 19.29
C ASN A 446 -28.82 3.33 19.70
N TRP A 447 -27.96 4.11 19.07
CA TRP A 447 -26.54 4.18 19.44
C TRP A 447 -26.35 4.72 20.85
N ASP A 448 -25.42 4.11 21.57
CA ASP A 448 -24.95 4.47 22.89
C ASP A 448 -23.41 4.35 22.95
N ALA A 449 -22.81 4.78 24.06
CA ALA A 449 -21.35 4.72 24.22
C ALA A 449 -20.78 3.29 24.13
N GLU A 450 -21.56 2.26 24.50
CA GLU A 450 -21.12 0.86 24.46
C GLU A 450 -21.04 0.34 23.01
N SER A 451 -22.10 0.52 22.23
CA SER A 451 -22.16 0.13 20.81
C SER A 451 -21.25 0.98 19.93
N ALA A 452 -21.14 2.28 20.21
CA ALA A 452 -20.19 3.18 19.56
C ALA A 452 -18.73 2.79 19.88
N GLY A 453 -18.42 2.48 21.15
CA GLY A 453 -17.11 2.01 21.57
C GLY A 453 -16.72 0.66 20.96
N ALA A 454 -17.66 -0.27 20.87
CA ALA A 454 -17.47 -1.53 20.17
C ALA A 454 -17.12 -1.31 18.69
N PHE A 455 -17.87 -0.45 17.99
CA PHE A 455 -17.58 -0.07 16.60
C PHE A 455 -16.18 0.54 16.45
N ARG A 456 -15.81 1.50 17.31
CA ARG A 456 -14.48 2.14 17.30
C ARG A 456 -13.35 1.12 17.54
N LYS A 457 -13.51 0.22 18.51
CA LYS A 457 -12.55 -0.83 18.86
C LYS A 457 -12.39 -1.87 17.74
N ILE A 458 -13.48 -2.31 17.11
CA ILE A 458 -13.48 -3.21 15.94
C ILE A 458 -12.73 -2.55 14.77
N ALA A 459 -13.07 -1.30 14.44
CA ALA A 459 -12.43 -0.56 13.35
C ALA A 459 -10.92 -0.36 13.59
N SER A 460 -10.51 -0.03 14.82
CA SER A 460 -9.10 0.10 15.21
C SER A 460 -8.34 -1.23 15.12
N THR A 461 -9.00 -2.34 15.48
CA THR A 461 -8.40 -3.68 15.46
C THR A 461 -8.16 -4.16 14.02
N ILE A 462 -9.17 -4.03 13.15
CA ILE A 462 -9.04 -4.37 11.71
C ILE A 462 -7.99 -3.48 11.02
N GLN A 463 -7.96 -2.18 11.32
CA GLN A 463 -6.91 -1.28 10.81
C GLN A 463 -5.53 -1.73 11.25
N THR A 464 -5.34 -2.01 12.54
CA THR A 464 -4.06 -2.44 13.10
C THR A 464 -3.61 -3.75 12.45
N ARG A 465 -4.53 -4.70 12.27
CA ARG A 465 -4.30 -5.96 11.54
C ARG A 465 -3.82 -5.70 10.12
N SER A 466 -4.54 -4.88 9.36
CA SER A 466 -4.20 -4.52 7.98
C SER A 466 -2.80 -3.87 7.87
N ALA A 467 -2.46 -2.95 8.76
CA ALA A 467 -1.12 -2.34 8.80
C ALA A 467 -0.01 -3.36 9.12
N GLY A 468 -0.26 -4.32 10.03
CA GLY A 468 0.67 -5.43 10.31
C GLY A 468 0.87 -6.35 9.11
N LEU A 469 -0.21 -6.68 8.38
CA LEU A 469 -0.17 -7.50 7.17
C LEU A 469 0.64 -6.81 6.06
N ILE A 470 0.42 -5.50 5.82
CA ILE A 470 1.21 -4.71 4.87
C ILE A 470 2.69 -4.69 5.27
N ALA A 471 3.01 -4.48 6.55
CA ALA A 471 4.39 -4.50 7.04
C ALA A 471 5.07 -5.87 6.80
N ALA A 472 4.36 -6.98 7.04
CA ALA A 472 4.87 -8.32 6.76
C ALA A 472 5.10 -8.56 5.25
N ALA A 473 4.24 -8.06 4.37
CA ALA A 473 4.41 -8.14 2.92
C ALA A 473 5.61 -7.29 2.43
N VAL A 474 5.76 -6.06 2.95
CA VAL A 474 6.93 -5.19 2.66
C VAL A 474 8.23 -5.87 3.08
N VAL A 475 8.31 -6.36 4.32
CA VAL A 475 9.51 -7.06 4.84
C VAL A 475 9.77 -8.34 4.03
N GLY A 476 8.74 -9.13 3.71
CA GLY A 476 8.88 -10.32 2.87
C GLY A 476 9.38 -10.02 1.45
N LEU A 477 8.94 -8.92 0.83
CA LEU A 477 9.37 -8.52 -0.52
C LEU A 477 10.79 -7.94 -0.54
N LEU A 478 11.20 -7.19 0.48
CA LEU A 478 12.59 -6.75 0.66
C LEU A 478 13.54 -7.95 0.88
N ALA A 479 13.11 -8.96 1.62
CA ALA A 479 13.86 -10.19 1.80
C ALA A 479 13.92 -11.04 0.53
N CYS A 480 12.85 -11.06 -0.28
CA CYS A 480 12.79 -11.75 -1.57
C CYS A 480 13.91 -11.30 -2.52
N THR A 481 14.20 -9.98 -2.56
CA THR A 481 15.25 -9.40 -3.41
C THR A 481 16.64 -9.34 -2.75
N GLY A 482 16.73 -9.67 -1.46
CA GLY A 482 17.98 -9.71 -0.69
C GLY A 482 18.41 -8.36 -0.12
N GLU A 483 17.51 -7.38 -0.06
CA GLU A 483 17.74 -6.05 0.53
C GLU A 483 17.85 -6.11 2.06
N ILE A 484 17.18 -7.10 2.66
CA ILE A 484 17.31 -7.48 4.08
C ILE A 484 17.47 -9.00 4.20
N GLN A 485 18.01 -9.48 5.32
CA GLN A 485 18.25 -10.91 5.54
C GLN A 485 17.38 -11.43 6.69
N LEU A 486 16.28 -12.13 6.39
CA LEU A 486 15.47 -12.82 7.40
C LEU A 486 16.23 -14.02 7.97
N LYS A 487 16.03 -14.30 9.26
CA LYS A 487 16.48 -15.54 9.91
C LYS A 487 15.34 -16.55 9.90
N ASP A 488 15.59 -17.76 9.42
CA ASP A 488 14.67 -18.88 9.64
C ASP A 488 14.82 -19.36 11.09
N ASP A 489 13.76 -19.27 11.89
CA ASP A 489 13.76 -19.69 13.31
C ASP A 489 14.12 -21.20 13.49
N ASN A 490 14.09 -21.99 12.40
CA ASN A 490 14.49 -23.40 12.37
C ASN A 490 16.02 -23.64 12.38
N GLU A 491 16.87 -22.62 12.22
CA GLU A 491 18.34 -22.79 12.30
C GLU A 491 18.91 -22.73 13.74
N THR A 492 18.06 -22.66 14.78
CA THR A 492 18.51 -22.82 16.17
C THR A 492 18.74 -24.27 16.57
N GLY A 493 19.62 -24.97 15.83
CA GLY A 493 20.33 -26.12 16.38
C GLY A 493 21.25 -25.68 17.52
N PRO A 494 21.45 -26.50 18.58
CA PRO A 494 22.27 -26.11 19.72
C PRO A 494 23.74 -26.00 19.34
N GLN A 495 24.19 -24.78 19.00
CA GLN A 495 25.61 -24.48 18.90
C GLN A 495 26.24 -24.57 20.29
N SER A 496 27.01 -25.63 20.51
CA SER A 496 27.82 -25.80 21.70
C SER A 496 28.80 -24.62 21.83
N PRO A 497 28.98 -24.04 23.03
CA PRO A 497 29.83 -22.87 23.21
C PRO A 497 31.30 -23.27 23.03
N GLN A 498 31.87 -23.02 21.85
CA GLN A 498 33.31 -23.10 21.66
C GLN A 498 33.99 -21.95 22.42
N ALA A 499 34.76 -22.31 23.43
CA ALA A 499 35.54 -21.36 24.21
C ALA A 499 36.63 -20.71 23.35
N ASN A 500 36.67 -19.37 23.34
CA ASN A 500 37.72 -18.59 22.70
C ASN A 500 39.07 -18.82 23.40
N GLY A 501 39.89 -19.73 22.88
CA GLY A 501 41.32 -19.81 23.18
C GLY A 501 42.12 -18.95 22.19
N PRO A 502 43.04 -18.07 22.63
CA PRO A 502 43.83 -17.24 21.72
C PRO A 502 44.96 -18.05 21.07
N ALA A 503 44.85 -18.32 19.76
CA ALA A 503 45.92 -18.93 18.97
C ALA A 503 46.62 -17.89 18.10
N SER A 504 47.92 -17.71 18.34
CA SER A 504 48.78 -16.74 17.63
C SER A 504 48.96 -17.06 16.15
N ARG A 505 49.22 -16.01 15.35
CA ARG A 505 49.81 -16.12 14.01
C ARG A 505 51.14 -16.90 14.03
N GLY A 506 51.39 -17.57 12.90
CA GLY A 506 52.73 -17.66 12.31
C GLY A 506 53.41 -19.02 12.39
N SER A 507 53.67 -19.62 11.22
CA SER A 507 54.74 -20.60 11.06
C SER A 507 55.43 -20.36 9.72
N ILE A 508 56.71 -19.99 9.78
CA ILE A 508 57.65 -19.92 8.66
C ILE A 508 58.78 -20.91 8.98
N ASN A 509 59.36 -21.49 7.93
CA ASN A 509 60.33 -22.57 7.97
C ASN A 509 61.63 -22.32 8.79
N ASN A 510 62.23 -23.45 9.16
CA ASN A 510 63.67 -23.76 9.26
C ASN A 510 64.46 -23.59 10.59
N GLN A 511 64.95 -24.77 11.01
CA GLN A 511 66.34 -25.09 11.43
C GLN A 511 66.92 -24.63 12.79
N MET A 512 67.15 -25.66 13.63
CA MET A 512 68.38 -25.98 14.39
C MET A 512 68.93 -25.11 15.54
N ASN A 513 69.54 -25.84 16.49
CA ASN A 513 70.51 -25.46 17.53
C ASN A 513 70.04 -24.79 18.85
N SER A 514 69.81 -25.68 19.84
CA SER A 514 70.57 -25.79 21.10
C SER A 514 70.88 -24.57 21.99
N HIS A 515 70.48 -24.73 23.26
CA HIS A 515 71.13 -24.29 24.50
C HIS A 515 71.11 -22.79 24.93
N SER A 516 70.47 -22.59 26.08
CA SER A 516 71.03 -22.05 27.35
C SER A 516 70.54 -20.70 27.91
N THR A 517 70.30 -20.78 29.23
CA THR A 517 70.42 -19.75 30.29
C THR A 517 69.44 -18.58 30.44
N ARG A 518 69.00 -18.45 31.71
CA ARG A 518 68.45 -17.29 32.43
C ARG A 518 69.54 -16.18 32.50
N ASP A 519 69.31 -14.91 32.85
CA ASP A 519 68.43 -14.31 33.87
C ASP A 519 68.02 -12.85 33.52
N PRO A 520 67.08 -12.22 34.26
CA PRO A 520 66.59 -10.87 33.99
C PRO A 520 67.10 -9.79 34.96
N ALA A 521 67.45 -8.59 34.47
CA ALA A 521 67.41 -7.34 35.24
C ALA A 521 67.62 -6.08 34.37
N ALA A 522 66.74 -5.09 34.50
CA ALA A 522 67.08 -3.66 34.60
C ALA A 522 65.83 -2.86 34.97
N LEU A 523 65.95 -1.99 35.98
CA LEU A 523 64.89 -1.15 36.54
C LEU A 523 65.25 0.32 36.36
N SER A 524 64.23 1.19 36.37
CA SER A 524 64.31 2.65 36.60
C SER A 524 64.99 3.48 35.49
N GLU A 525 64.87 4.81 35.41
CA GLU A 525 64.45 5.86 36.38
C GLU A 525 63.96 7.08 35.56
N ILE A 526 62.81 7.75 35.80
CA ILE A 526 62.59 9.06 36.51
C ILE A 526 61.31 9.62 35.83
N SER A 527 60.16 9.94 36.43
CA SER A 527 59.74 10.60 37.70
C SER A 527 59.53 12.12 37.60
N LYS A 528 58.47 12.61 38.31
CA LYS A 528 57.95 14.00 38.50
C LYS A 528 56.79 14.39 37.54
N LEU A 529 55.65 14.96 38.00
CA LEU A 529 55.23 15.39 39.35
C LEU A 529 53.69 15.33 39.56
N ARG A 530 53.29 15.39 40.84
CA ARG A 530 51.95 15.21 41.47
C ARG A 530 50.88 16.28 41.10
N GLN A 531 49.62 15.87 40.83
CA GLN A 531 48.36 16.02 41.63
C GLN A 531 47.74 17.44 41.73
N PRO A 532 46.42 17.63 42.06
CA PRO A 532 45.44 16.68 42.61
C PRO A 532 44.06 16.58 41.89
N SER A 533 43.17 15.80 42.51
CA SER A 533 41.81 15.38 42.14
C SER A 533 40.77 16.49 41.87
N GLY A 534 39.86 16.24 40.91
CA GLY A 534 38.60 16.95 40.75
C GLY A 534 37.61 16.24 39.81
N SER A 535 36.38 16.00 40.30
CA SER A 535 35.16 15.48 39.65
C SER A 535 35.17 14.12 38.91
N LEU A 536 34.21 13.27 39.28
CA LEU A 536 33.72 12.17 38.43
C LEU A 536 32.95 12.75 37.25
N GLY A 537 33.52 12.70 36.05
CA GLY A 537 32.77 12.89 34.81
C GLY A 537 31.86 11.67 34.54
N PRO A 538 30.77 11.83 33.79
CA PRO A 538 29.92 10.70 33.41
C PRO A 538 30.75 9.69 32.60
N ILE A 539 30.61 8.40 32.92
CA ILE A 539 31.20 7.31 32.15
C ILE A 539 30.47 7.27 30.81
N VAL A 540 31.03 7.95 29.81
CA VAL A 540 30.62 7.79 28.41
C VAL A 540 30.93 6.34 28.03
N PRO A 541 29.94 5.54 27.60
CA PRO A 541 30.23 4.22 27.06
C PRO A 541 31.17 4.40 25.87
N VAL A 542 32.35 3.78 25.93
CA VAL A 542 33.23 3.70 24.76
C VAL A 542 32.48 2.89 23.72
N LEU A 543 31.90 3.59 22.74
CA LEU A 543 31.27 2.95 21.59
C LEU A 543 32.33 2.05 20.94
N SER A 544 32.06 0.74 20.93
CA SER A 544 32.84 -0.21 20.15
C SER A 544 32.97 0.33 18.72
N PRO A 545 34.16 0.25 18.08
CA PRO A 545 34.32 0.72 16.72
C PRO A 545 33.26 0.05 15.84
N ALA A 546 32.61 0.86 14.99
CA ALA A 546 31.54 0.38 14.14
C ALA A 546 32.02 -0.81 13.29
N PRO A 547 31.15 -1.81 13.01
CA PRO A 547 31.49 -2.92 12.14
C PRO A 547 32.14 -2.46 10.83
N ALA A 548 33.09 -3.23 10.30
CA ALA A 548 33.93 -2.79 9.17
C ALA A 548 33.15 -2.55 7.86
N ASP A 549 31.88 -2.96 7.80
CA ASP A 549 30.90 -2.71 6.75
C ASP A 549 30.15 -1.36 6.89
N TRP A 550 30.28 -0.64 8.00
CA TRP A 550 29.61 0.64 8.27
C TRP A 550 30.41 1.87 7.80
N GLN A 551 31.32 1.71 6.83
CA GLN A 551 32.23 2.78 6.39
C GLN A 551 31.52 4.02 5.81
N SER A 552 30.28 3.86 5.34
CA SER A 552 29.43 4.96 4.84
C SER A 552 28.44 5.49 5.88
N GLY A 553 28.33 4.88 7.07
CA GLY A 553 27.21 5.06 7.99
C GLY A 553 26.00 4.15 7.67
N PRO A 554 24.93 4.20 8.47
CA PRO A 554 23.73 3.38 8.27
C PRO A 554 22.98 3.76 6.99
N GLU A 555 22.54 2.77 6.22
CA GLU A 555 21.75 2.96 4.99
C GLU A 555 20.25 3.10 5.30
N GLU A 556 19.62 4.16 4.77
CA GLU A 556 18.16 4.31 4.78
C GLU A 556 17.53 3.69 3.53
N LEU A 557 16.86 2.55 3.72
CA LEU A 557 16.12 1.87 2.67
C LEU A 557 14.68 2.38 2.62
N VAL A 558 14.37 3.17 1.60
CA VAL A 558 13.08 3.85 1.47
C VAL A 558 12.08 3.00 0.69
N VAL A 559 10.90 2.85 1.28
CA VAL A 559 9.70 2.32 0.64
C VAL A 559 8.79 3.50 0.31
N ALA A 560 8.67 3.84 -0.97
CA ALA A 560 7.77 4.86 -1.46
C ALA A 560 6.32 4.37 -1.32
N CYS A 561 5.46 5.12 -0.63
CA CYS A 561 4.07 4.74 -0.43
C CYS A 561 3.09 5.84 -0.84
N THR A 562 1.98 5.45 -1.45
CA THR A 562 0.82 6.33 -1.70
C THR A 562 -0.49 5.54 -1.68
N GLY A 563 -1.62 6.22 -1.68
CA GLY A 563 -2.95 5.61 -1.66
C GLY A 563 -3.81 6.04 -0.48
N GLY A 564 -5.14 5.97 -0.71
CA GLY A 564 -6.15 6.54 0.17
C GLY A 564 -6.11 6.06 1.63
N ILE A 565 -5.77 4.79 1.90
CA ILE A 565 -5.63 4.29 3.27
C ILE A 565 -4.38 4.86 3.92
N ILE A 566 -3.20 4.64 3.33
CA ILE A 566 -1.92 4.94 3.99
C ILE A 566 -1.71 6.45 4.18
N GLN A 567 -2.33 7.29 3.35
CA GLN A 567 -2.29 8.74 3.48
C GLN A 567 -3.37 9.31 4.42
N ASN A 568 -4.62 8.82 4.35
CA ASN A 568 -5.76 9.51 4.98
C ASN A 568 -6.39 8.78 6.18
N TYR A 569 -6.19 7.46 6.32
CA TYR A 569 -6.72 6.72 7.45
C TYR A 569 -5.89 7.07 8.72
N PRO A 570 -6.51 7.51 9.83
CA PRO A 570 -5.80 7.93 11.03
C PRO A 570 -4.70 6.97 11.47
N HIS A 571 -3.49 7.49 11.59
CA HIS A 571 -2.28 6.79 12.05
C HIS A 571 -1.83 5.56 11.26
N PHE A 572 -2.42 5.26 10.09
CA PHE A 572 -2.16 4.00 9.36
C PHE A 572 -0.68 3.82 9.01
N LYS A 573 -0.06 4.84 8.40
CA LYS A 573 1.36 4.84 8.04
C LYS A 573 2.27 4.64 9.25
N GLN A 574 1.97 5.32 10.36
CA GLN A 574 2.75 5.24 11.60
C GLN A 574 2.64 3.84 12.24
N THR A 575 1.43 3.25 12.25
CA THR A 575 1.22 1.88 12.73
C THR A 575 1.95 0.87 11.83
N CYS A 576 1.90 1.04 10.51
CA CYS A 576 2.63 0.19 9.55
C CYS A 576 4.15 0.31 9.73
N GLN A 577 4.69 1.53 9.83
CA GLN A 577 6.11 1.77 10.12
C GLN A 577 6.54 1.08 11.42
N ARG A 578 5.77 1.24 12.50
CA ARG A 578 6.07 0.60 13.80
C ARG A 578 6.11 -0.93 13.69
N PHE A 579 5.30 -1.55 12.83
CA PHE A 579 5.40 -2.98 12.57
C PHE A 579 6.65 -3.32 11.75
N ILE A 580 7.00 -2.55 10.72
CA ILE A 580 8.26 -2.72 9.98
C ILE A 580 9.46 -2.63 10.95
N ASP A 581 9.50 -1.60 11.80
CA ASP A 581 10.56 -1.41 12.80
C ASP A 581 10.69 -2.63 13.72
N ARG A 582 9.58 -3.12 14.28
CA ARG A 582 9.54 -4.31 15.15
C ARG A 582 10.00 -5.58 14.43
N LEU A 583 9.56 -5.78 13.18
CA LEU A 583 9.97 -6.92 12.36
C LEU A 583 11.47 -6.88 12.06
N ILE A 584 12.02 -5.71 11.70
CA ILE A 584 13.47 -5.53 11.45
C ILE A 584 14.27 -5.71 12.76
N MET A 585 13.83 -5.12 13.87
CA MET A 585 14.46 -5.28 15.18
C MET A 585 14.51 -6.75 15.63
N ARG A 586 13.48 -7.55 15.33
CA ARG A 586 13.43 -8.98 15.65
C ARG A 586 14.48 -9.80 14.89
N ILE A 587 14.80 -9.42 13.64
CA ILE A 587 15.92 -10.02 12.89
C ILE A 587 17.26 -9.71 13.59
N GLY A 588 17.39 -8.50 14.12
CA GLY A 588 18.64 -7.95 14.64
C GLY A 588 19.45 -7.21 13.55
N PRO A 589 20.70 -6.81 13.86
CA PRO A 589 21.48 -5.91 13.02
C PRO A 589 21.63 -6.42 11.58
N GLN A 590 21.19 -5.60 10.62
CA GLN A 590 21.44 -5.83 9.20
C GLN A 590 22.88 -5.42 8.85
N LYS A 591 23.42 -6.00 7.78
CA LYS A 591 24.67 -5.53 7.15
C LYS A 591 24.52 -4.04 6.79
N SER A 592 25.59 -3.27 6.92
CA SER A 592 25.59 -1.82 6.67
C SER A 592 24.60 -1.00 7.52
N GLY A 593 24.02 -1.57 8.59
CA GLY A 593 23.11 -0.85 9.49
C GLY A 593 21.76 -0.45 8.86
N ILE A 594 21.29 -1.20 7.85
CA ILE A 594 20.08 -0.89 7.09
C ILE A 594 18.86 -0.65 7.99
N SER A 595 18.20 0.49 7.78
CA SER A 595 16.92 0.86 8.39
C SER A 595 15.86 1.11 7.32
N VAL A 596 14.63 0.60 7.50
CA VAL A 596 13.58 0.63 6.48
C VAL A 596 12.53 1.69 6.80
N PHE A 597 12.26 2.62 5.87
CA PHE A 597 11.34 3.75 6.10
C PHE A 597 10.26 3.90 5.03
N LEU A 598 9.00 3.96 5.45
CA LEU A 598 7.85 4.39 4.65
C LEU A 598 7.91 5.91 4.41
N ARG A 599 8.24 6.32 3.19
CA ARG A 599 8.19 7.73 2.79
C ARG A 599 7.05 7.95 1.79
N GLU A 600 6.31 9.03 1.99
CA GLU A 600 5.14 9.28 1.15
C GLU A 600 5.58 9.84 -0.21
N ALA A 601 5.07 9.24 -1.28
CA ALA A 601 5.14 9.80 -2.62
C ALA A 601 3.80 10.51 -2.90
N SER A 602 3.63 11.69 -2.30
CA SER A 602 2.43 12.51 -2.51
C SER A 602 2.32 12.83 -4.01
N ASP A 603 1.22 12.41 -4.63
CA ASP A 603 0.97 12.50 -6.07
C ASP A 603 1.95 11.71 -6.96
N GLY A 604 2.54 10.64 -6.40
CA GLY A 604 3.51 9.78 -7.08
C GLY A 604 3.03 9.19 -8.42
N GLY A 605 1.72 8.95 -8.59
CA GLY A 605 1.16 8.55 -9.89
C GLY A 605 1.35 9.60 -10.98
N VAL A 606 0.98 10.85 -10.72
CA VAL A 606 1.10 11.98 -11.68
C VAL A 606 2.56 12.39 -11.84
N ILE A 607 3.31 12.57 -10.74
CA ILE A 607 4.72 12.96 -10.80
C ILE A 607 5.55 11.86 -11.48
N GLY A 608 5.27 10.59 -11.19
CA GLY A 608 6.01 9.45 -11.74
C GLY A 608 5.83 9.28 -13.23
N ALA A 609 4.61 9.54 -13.74
CA ALA A 609 4.35 9.65 -15.18
C ALA A 609 5.23 10.73 -15.84
N GLY A 610 5.28 11.94 -15.27
CA GLY A 610 6.13 13.02 -15.78
C GLY A 610 7.63 12.70 -15.73
N VAL A 611 8.09 12.09 -14.63
CA VAL A 611 9.48 11.61 -14.47
C VAL A 611 9.84 10.56 -15.52
N LEU A 612 8.98 9.59 -15.78
CA LEU A 612 9.22 8.55 -16.79
C LEU A 612 9.25 9.12 -18.21
N ALA A 613 8.37 10.07 -18.54
CA ALA A 613 8.46 10.79 -19.81
C ALA A 613 9.84 11.47 -19.96
N GLY A 614 10.31 12.19 -18.93
CA GLY A 614 11.65 12.78 -18.91
C GLY A 614 12.80 11.78 -19.04
N MET A 615 12.69 10.60 -18.41
CA MET A 615 13.68 9.52 -18.50
C MET A 615 13.76 8.85 -19.89
N VAL A 616 12.74 9.03 -20.73
CA VAL A 616 12.70 8.53 -22.11
C VAL A 616 13.13 9.62 -23.09
N SER A 617 12.55 10.82 -22.98
CA SER A 617 12.80 11.94 -23.89
C SER A 617 14.16 12.61 -23.70
N GLY A 618 14.79 12.48 -22.52
CA GLY A 618 16.13 13.02 -22.25
C GLY A 618 17.30 12.08 -22.61
N ARG A 619 17.08 11.11 -23.52
CA ARG A 619 18.09 10.13 -23.96
C ARG A 619 18.64 10.41 -25.35
#